data_AF-W1Y4I7-F1
#
_entry.id   AF-W1Y4I7-F1
#
_cell.length_a   1.000
_cell.length_b   1.000
_cell.length_c   1.000
_cell.angle_alpha   90.00
_cell.angle_beta   90.00
_cell.angle_gamma   90.00
#
_symmetry.space_group_name_H-M   'P 1'
#
loop_
_entity.id
_entity.type
_entity.pdbx_description
1 polymer ?
#
loop_
_entity_poly.entity_id
_entity_poly.type
_entity_poly.pdbx_seq_one_letter_code
_entity_poly.pdbx_strand_id
1 'polypeptide(L)'
;AAGEPVWFACDVKKQFDKDLGVWDAKLHDYEALYGIDMEMSKAERLRLRESGGTHAMTVVGVDLVDGVPVRWRVENSWGDEVGRKGFFTMNDSWFDEYVYNVI
;
A
#
# COMPACT_ATOMS: atom_id res chain seq x y z
N ALA A 1 18.63 -13.14 4.98
CA ALA A 1 17.63 -13.20 6.05
C ALA A 1 16.40 -13.90 5.51
N ALA A 2 16.04 -15.08 6.04
CA ALA A 2 14.77 -15.73 5.71
C ALA A 2 13.91 -15.70 6.97
N GLY A 3 12.73 -15.07 6.89
CA GLY A 3 11.82 -14.93 8.03
C GLY A 3 11.99 -13.66 8.87
N GLU A 4 12.76 -12.67 8.42
CA GLU A 4 12.82 -11.36 9.08
C GLU A 4 11.73 -10.43 8.52
N PRO A 5 11.00 -9.70 9.38
CA PRO A 5 10.06 -8.68 8.95
C PRO A 5 10.80 -7.51 8.28
N VAL A 6 10.17 -6.88 7.29
CA VAL A 6 10.78 -5.80 6.48
C VAL A 6 10.11 -4.48 6.80
N TRP A 7 10.89 -3.48 7.20
CA TRP A 7 10.36 -2.13 7.41
C TRP A 7 10.16 -1.45 6.06
N PHE A 8 9.09 -0.67 5.91
CA PHE A 8 8.89 0.13 4.71
C PHE A 8 8.21 1.47 4.99
N ALA A 9 8.47 2.45 4.12
CA ALA A 9 7.79 3.75 4.12
C ALA A 9 6.97 3.94 2.85
N CYS A 10 5.78 4.52 3.00
CA CYS A 10 4.76 4.61 1.95
C CYS A 10 3.88 5.86 2.09
N ASP A 11 3.02 6.09 1.09
CA ASP A 11 1.93 7.06 1.20
C ASP A 11 0.61 6.39 1.65
N VAL A 12 0.45 6.22 2.96
CA VAL A 12 -0.56 5.32 3.55
C VAL A 12 -2.02 5.67 3.24
N LYS A 13 -2.31 6.93 2.88
CA LYS A 13 -3.69 7.39 2.66
C LYS A 13 -4.18 7.21 1.23
N LYS A 14 -3.31 6.81 0.29
CA LYS A 14 -3.71 6.57 -1.09
C LYS A 14 -4.46 5.27 -1.18
N GLN A 15 -5.63 5.30 -1.83
CA GLN A 15 -6.42 4.11 -2.19
C GLN A 15 -6.47 3.04 -1.08
N PHE A 16 -6.97 3.47 0.08
CA PHE A 16 -6.91 2.75 1.35
C PHE A 16 -8.29 2.69 2.00
N ASP A 17 -8.70 1.50 2.43
CA ASP A 17 -9.85 1.33 3.34
C ASP A 17 -9.37 0.88 4.71
N LYS A 18 -9.68 1.71 5.71
CA LYS A 18 -9.27 1.53 7.10
C LYS A 18 -9.98 0.38 7.79
N ASP A 19 -11.27 0.23 7.54
CA ASP A 19 -12.11 -0.72 8.28
C ASP A 19 -11.95 -2.13 7.71
N LEU A 20 -11.84 -2.24 6.38
CA LEU A 20 -11.48 -3.48 5.70
C LEU A 20 -10.01 -3.85 5.90
N GLY A 21 -9.15 -2.86 6.13
CA GLY A 21 -7.72 -3.03 6.29
C GLY A 21 -7.03 -3.42 4.98
N VAL A 22 -7.38 -2.73 3.88
CA VAL A 22 -6.93 -3.08 2.54
C VAL A 22 -6.34 -1.87 1.82
N TRP A 23 -5.22 -2.10 1.13
CA TRP A 23 -4.65 -1.19 0.14
C TRP A 23 -4.67 -1.85 -1.25
N ASP A 24 -5.18 -1.13 -2.25
CA ASP A 24 -5.17 -1.52 -3.66
C ASP A 24 -5.04 -0.26 -4.51
N ALA A 25 -4.13 -0.19 -5.49
CA ALA A 25 -3.98 1.02 -6.31
C ALA A 25 -5.25 1.45 -7.07
N LYS A 26 -6.23 0.57 -7.22
CA LYS A 26 -7.53 0.79 -7.87
C LYS A 26 -8.71 0.47 -6.95
N LEU A 27 -8.55 0.65 -5.64
CA LEU A 27 -9.62 0.41 -4.66
C LEU A 27 -10.92 1.18 -4.99
N HIS A 28 -10.77 2.42 -5.45
CA HIS A 28 -11.86 3.26 -5.94
C HIS A 28 -11.59 3.73 -7.37
N ASP A 29 -12.62 3.62 -8.22
CA ASP A 29 -12.63 4.11 -9.59
C ASP A 29 -13.08 5.58 -9.65
N TYR A 30 -12.16 6.48 -9.30
CA TYR A 30 -12.43 7.92 -9.29
C TYR A 30 -12.57 8.51 -10.70
N GLU A 31 -11.87 7.95 -11.68
CA GLU A 31 -11.93 8.43 -13.07
C GLU A 31 -13.32 8.20 -13.66
N ALA A 32 -13.90 7.01 -13.46
CA ALA A 32 -15.28 6.74 -13.88
C ALA A 32 -16.30 7.62 -13.13
N LEU A 33 -16.06 7.91 -11.85
CA LEU A 33 -16.95 8.74 -11.03
C LEU A 33 -16.97 10.19 -11.50
N TYR A 34 -15.80 10.79 -11.77
CA TYR A 34 -15.67 12.20 -12.10
C TYR A 34 -15.61 12.49 -13.60
N GLY A 35 -15.38 11.48 -14.44
CA GLY A 35 -15.29 11.60 -15.89
C GLY A 35 -14.05 12.37 -16.37
N ILE A 36 -12.96 12.36 -15.58
CA ILE A 36 -11.68 12.99 -15.93
C ILE A 36 -10.53 12.00 -15.76
N ASP A 37 -9.53 12.14 -16.62
CA ASP A 37 -8.25 11.41 -16.53
C ASP A 37 -7.43 11.97 -15.36
N MET A 38 -7.07 11.08 -14.42
CA MET A 38 -6.29 11.41 -13.23
C MET A 38 -4.91 10.73 -13.26
N GLU A 39 -4.52 10.13 -14.39
CA GLU A 39 -3.29 9.36 -14.49
C GLU A 39 -2.06 10.25 -14.28
N MET A 40 -1.19 9.80 -13.38
CA MET A 40 0.12 10.40 -13.15
C MET A 40 1.11 9.28 -12.87
N SER A 41 2.30 9.33 -13.48
CA SER A 41 3.36 8.39 -13.12
C SER A 41 3.82 8.61 -11.68
N LYS A 42 4.33 7.55 -11.03
CA LYS A 42 4.91 7.64 -9.68
C LYS A 42 6.00 8.72 -9.57
N ALA A 43 6.79 8.90 -10.63
CA ALA A 43 7.83 9.92 -10.67
C ALA A 43 7.26 11.35 -10.71
N GLU A 44 6.19 11.58 -11.47
CA GLU A 44 5.49 12.88 -11.48
C GLU A 44 4.84 13.16 -10.14
N ARG A 45 4.14 12.18 -9.55
CA ARG A 45 3.53 12.32 -8.23
C ARG A 45 4.55 12.72 -7.16
N LEU A 46 5.75 12.13 -7.20
CA LEU A 46 6.83 12.49 -6.28
C LEU A 46 7.39 13.90 -6.54
N ARG A 47 7.67 14.25 -7.81
CA ARG A 47 8.25 15.57 -8.18
C ARG A 47 7.30 16.72 -7.88
N LEU A 48 6.01 16.50 -8.09
CA LEU A 48 4.95 17.49 -7.86
C LEU A 48 4.42 17.47 -6.43
N ARG A 49 4.99 16.63 -5.55
CA ARG A 49 4.59 16.48 -4.14
C ARG A 49 3.12 16.05 -3.95
N GLU A 50 2.57 15.35 -4.93
CA GLU A 50 1.24 14.74 -4.86
C GLU A 50 1.26 13.47 -3.97
N SER A 51 2.40 12.78 -3.95
CA SER A 51 2.64 11.60 -3.11
C SER A 51 4.08 11.51 -2.60
N GLY A 52 4.29 10.79 -1.50
CA GLY A 52 5.58 10.59 -0.84
C GLY A 52 5.47 9.81 0.46
N GLY A 53 6.60 9.53 1.12
CA GLY A 53 6.60 8.79 2.40
C GLY A 53 5.90 9.57 3.52
N THR A 54 4.69 9.18 3.88
CA THR A 54 3.89 9.79 4.95
C THR A 54 3.79 8.92 6.20
N HIS A 55 4.02 7.61 6.07
CA HIS A 55 3.92 6.65 7.17
C HIS A 55 4.87 5.47 6.97
N ALA A 56 5.20 4.80 8.07
CA ALA A 56 6.05 3.62 8.07
C ALA A 56 5.33 2.43 8.73
N MET A 57 5.53 1.24 8.17
CA MET A 57 4.90 -0.01 8.58
C MET A 57 5.85 -1.19 8.36
N THR A 58 5.38 -2.40 8.63
CA THR A 58 6.20 -3.60 8.55
C THR A 58 5.52 -4.68 7.71
N VAL A 59 6.21 -5.16 6.66
CA VAL A 59 5.81 -6.36 5.92
C VAL A 59 6.21 -7.58 6.74
N VAL A 60 5.23 -8.43 7.05
CA VAL A 60 5.41 -9.65 7.85
C VAL A 60 5.07 -10.93 7.09
N GLY A 61 4.68 -10.81 5.82
CA GLY A 61 4.40 -11.95 4.96
C GLY A 61 4.10 -11.53 3.53
N VAL A 62 4.22 -12.48 2.61
CA VAL A 62 3.90 -12.30 1.18
C VAL A 62 3.14 -13.54 0.70
N ASP A 63 2.12 -13.31 -0.11
CA ASP A 63 1.41 -14.33 -0.87
C ASP A 63 2.02 -14.39 -2.28
N LEU A 64 2.48 -15.58 -2.69
CA LEU A 64 3.13 -15.81 -3.99
C LEU A 64 2.29 -16.75 -4.84
N VAL A 65 1.98 -16.33 -6.06
CA VAL A 65 1.37 -17.18 -7.09
C VAL A 65 2.42 -17.39 -8.17
N ASP A 66 2.81 -18.64 -8.41
CA ASP A 66 3.86 -19.02 -9.37
C ASP A 66 5.19 -18.26 -9.15
N GLY A 67 5.50 -17.94 -7.89
CA GLY A 67 6.71 -17.20 -7.50
C GLY A 67 6.61 -15.68 -7.65
N VAL A 68 5.46 -15.15 -8.08
CA VAL A 68 5.21 -13.71 -8.22
C VAL A 68 4.39 -13.22 -7.01
N PRO A 69 4.79 -12.11 -6.36
CA PRO A 69 3.98 -11.47 -5.32
C PRO A 69 2.63 -11.04 -5.85
N VAL A 70 1.57 -11.39 -5.12
CA VAL A 70 0.21 -10.88 -5.41
C VAL A 70 -0.34 -10.03 -4.29
N ARG A 71 0.04 -10.33 -3.04
CA ARG A 71 -0.38 -9.60 -1.84
C ARG A 71 0.68 -9.65 -0.76
N TRP A 72 0.69 -8.63 0.08
CA TRP A 72 1.60 -8.46 1.20
C TRP A 72 0.79 -8.36 2.49
N ARG A 73 1.22 -9.09 3.52
CA ARG A 73 0.68 -8.95 4.87
C ARG A 73 1.46 -7.88 5.60
N VAL A 74 0.75 -6.86 6.08
CA VAL A 74 1.35 -5.69 6.73
C VAL A 74 0.88 -5.62 8.18
N GLU A 75 1.80 -5.39 9.10
CA GLU A 75 1.53 -4.98 10.47
C GLU A 75 1.58 -3.45 10.57
N ASN A 76 0.59 -2.87 11.25
CA ASN A 76 0.49 -1.44 11.48
C ASN A 76 0.45 -1.13 12.99
N SER A 77 0.70 0.13 13.35
CA SER A 77 0.84 0.61 14.73
C SER A 77 -0.42 1.30 15.27
N TRP A 78 -1.59 1.07 14.66
CA TRP A 78 -2.86 1.72 15.02
C TRP A 78 -3.74 0.91 15.99
N GLY A 79 -3.16 -0.06 16.70
CA GLY A 79 -3.89 -0.96 17.59
C GLY A 79 -4.57 -2.11 16.86
N ASP A 80 -5.32 -2.93 17.60
CA ASP A 80 -5.95 -4.16 17.10
C ASP A 80 -7.41 -3.97 16.63
N GLU A 81 -8.01 -2.81 16.89
CA GLU A 81 -9.37 -2.48 16.47
C GLU A 81 -9.49 -2.18 14.96
N VAL A 82 -8.36 -1.87 14.31
CA VAL A 82 -8.33 -1.48 12.90
C VAL A 82 -7.78 -2.60 12.02
N GLY A 83 -8.35 -2.77 10.83
CA GLY A 83 -8.07 -3.89 9.96
C GLY A 83 -8.42 -5.22 10.63
N ARG A 84 -7.57 -6.24 10.46
CA ARG A 84 -7.76 -7.56 11.06
C ARG A 84 -6.79 -7.76 12.22
N LYS A 85 -7.15 -7.27 13.41
CA LYS A 85 -6.29 -7.29 14.61
C LYS A 85 -4.96 -6.54 14.39
N GLY A 86 -5.02 -5.35 13.78
CA GLY A 86 -3.85 -4.53 13.47
C GLY A 86 -3.08 -4.96 12.22
N PHE A 87 -3.52 -6.04 11.55
CA PHE A 87 -2.95 -6.49 10.28
C PHE A 87 -3.81 -6.07 9.09
N PHE A 88 -3.12 -5.82 8.00
CA PHE A 88 -3.68 -5.31 6.75
C PHE A 88 -3.20 -6.16 5.57
N THR A 89 -3.98 -6.11 4.49
CA THR A 89 -3.62 -6.73 3.21
C THR A 89 -3.31 -5.63 2.20
N MET A 90 -2.12 -5.63 1.65
CA MET A 90 -1.68 -4.71 0.61
C MET A 90 -1.56 -5.49 -0.70
N ASN A 91 -2.34 -5.16 -1.72
CA ASN A 91 -2.17 -5.74 -3.05
C ASN A 91 -0.85 -5.27 -3.67
N ASP A 92 -0.25 -6.12 -4.50
CA ASP A 92 1.04 -5.83 -5.14
C ASP A 92 1.01 -4.55 -5.99
N SER A 93 -0.13 -4.27 -6.64
CA SER A 93 -0.38 -3.02 -7.37
C SER A 93 -0.14 -1.77 -6.52
N TRP A 94 -0.48 -1.82 -5.23
CA TRP A 94 -0.29 -0.68 -4.32
C TRP A 94 1.16 -0.54 -3.88
N PHE A 95 1.87 -1.66 -3.71
CA PHE A 95 3.31 -1.66 -3.40
C PHE A 95 4.08 -0.88 -4.49
N ASP A 96 3.82 -1.22 -5.75
CA ASP A 96 4.45 -0.57 -6.90
C ASP A 96 4.20 0.94 -6.95
N GLU A 97 3.00 1.38 -6.59
CA GLU A 97 2.58 2.78 -6.78
C GLU A 97 2.93 3.70 -5.61
N TYR A 98 2.92 3.19 -4.37
CA TYR A 98 2.92 4.03 -3.16
C TYR A 98 3.94 3.64 -2.08
N VAL A 99 4.73 2.59 -2.25
CA VAL A 99 5.90 2.29 -1.38
C VAL A 99 7.15 2.97 -1.92
N TYR A 100 7.92 3.64 -1.07
CA TYR A 100 9.07 4.44 -1.47
C TYR A 100 10.41 3.95 -0.93
N ASN A 101 10.42 3.29 0.23
CA ASN A 101 11.64 2.79 0.86
C ASN A 101 11.36 1.46 1.56
N VAL A 102 12.35 0.58 1.57
CA VAL A 102 12.37 -0.69 2.31
C VAL A 102 13.74 -0.84 3.02
N ILE A 103 13.77 -1.47 4.18
CA ILE A 103 14.98 -1.76 4.98
C ILE A 103 14.93 -3.20 5.46
#